data_AF-A0A4Q7ARN5-F1
#
_entry.id   AF-A0A4Q7ARN5-F1
#
_cell.length_a   1.000
_cell.length_b   1.000
_cell.length_c   1.000
_cell.angle_alpha   90.00
_cell.angle_beta   90.00
_cell.angle_gamma   90.00
#
_symmetry.space_group_name_H-M   'P 1'
#
loop_
_entity.id
_entity.type
_entity.pdbx_description
1 polymer ?
#
loop_
_entity_poly.entity_id
_entity_poly.type
_entity_poly.pdbx_seq_one_letter_code
_entity_poly.pdbx_strand_id
1 'polypeptide(L)'
;MPAEEAAAVQPISIEPPVPAEDPGFQNLLSDLLNRAATATTPTEATALTSYTKPWSEAQRKPLVDAIHKRLNELNPPEHTVVKEPPSLMAQIQNAKDLTELDCLEIEVSTRHADIQPKLMGCVKRRRFELENQGSEVRQ
;
A
#
# COMPACT_ATOMS: atom_id res chain seq x y z
N MET A 1 51.35 26.47 -10.07
CA MET A 1 51.88 25.33 -9.29
C MET A 1 52.47 25.89 -8.00
N PRO A 2 52.43 25.21 -6.84
CA PRO A 2 51.44 24.27 -6.28
C PRO A 2 51.10 24.64 -4.79
N ALA A 3 49.85 24.48 -4.33
CA ALA A 3 49.26 23.35 -3.59
C ALA A 3 49.32 23.46 -2.06
N GLU A 4 48.16 23.70 -1.43
CA GLU A 4 47.71 23.26 -0.08
C GLU A 4 46.29 23.84 0.07
N GLU A 5 45.22 23.19 0.48
CA GLU A 5 44.87 21.81 0.79
C GLU A 5 43.34 21.80 0.79
N ALA A 6 42.74 20.81 0.13
CA ALA A 6 41.31 20.58 0.21
C ALA A 6 40.99 19.97 1.59
N ALA A 7 40.55 20.81 2.53
CA ALA A 7 39.86 20.33 3.73
C ALA A 7 38.38 20.72 3.63
N ALA A 8 37.58 19.73 3.28
CA ALA A 8 36.13 19.76 3.30
C ALA A 8 35.64 20.16 4.70
N VAL A 9 35.22 21.41 4.86
CA VAL A 9 34.41 21.79 6.00
C VAL A 9 32.96 21.57 5.59
N GLN A 10 32.46 20.42 6.02
CA GLN A 10 31.08 19.96 5.90
C GLN A 10 30.10 21.12 6.16
N PRO A 11 28.95 21.19 5.45
CA PRO A 11 27.94 22.19 5.76
C PRO A 11 27.60 22.05 7.24
N ILE A 12 27.77 23.16 7.94
CA ILE A 12 27.55 23.29 9.37
C ILE A 12 26.09 22.91 9.62
N SER A 13 25.88 21.65 10.01
CA SER A 13 24.58 21.19 10.48
C SER A 13 24.45 21.79 11.88
N ILE A 14 24.05 23.06 11.93
CA ILE A 14 23.50 23.68 13.13
C ILE A 14 22.18 22.94 13.37
N GLU A 15 22.27 21.76 13.94
CA GLU A 15 21.19 21.19 14.72
C GLU A 15 21.20 21.99 16.03
N PRO A 16 20.23 22.88 16.29
CA PRO A 16 20.06 23.39 17.64
C PRO A 16 19.77 22.17 18.54
N PRO A 17 20.49 21.99 19.66
CA PRO A 17 20.15 20.97 20.63
C PRO A 17 18.79 21.35 21.21
N VAL A 18 17.72 20.75 20.69
CA VAL A 18 16.39 21.00 21.24
C VAL A 18 16.36 20.42 22.65
N PRO A 19 15.99 21.21 23.67
CA PRO A 19 16.01 20.79 25.06
C PRO A 19 14.98 19.67 25.23
N ALA A 20 15.46 18.44 25.34
CA ALA A 20 14.67 17.23 25.56
C ALA A 20 14.11 17.13 27.01
N GLU A 21 14.24 18.20 27.80
CA GLU A 21 13.97 18.19 29.25
C GLU A 21 12.77 19.03 29.68
N ASP A 22 11.94 19.50 28.73
CA ASP A 22 10.70 20.18 29.11
C ASP A 22 9.66 19.12 29.54
N PRO A 23 9.23 19.07 30.82
CA PRO A 23 8.22 18.12 31.27
C PRO A 23 6.89 18.30 30.52
N GLY A 24 6.64 19.50 29.96
CA GLY A 24 5.50 19.75 29.09
C GLY A 24 5.58 18.99 27.77
N PHE A 25 6.78 18.78 27.21
CA PHE A 25 6.96 18.01 25.98
C PHE A 25 6.58 16.54 26.17
N GLN A 26 7.07 15.90 27.24
CA GLN A 26 6.80 14.48 27.47
C GLN A 26 5.32 14.21 27.78
N ASN A 27 4.67 15.14 28.49
CA ASN A 27 3.23 15.06 28.75
C ASN A 27 2.42 15.23 27.46
N LEU A 28 2.78 16.22 26.63
CA LEU A 28 2.12 16.49 25.35
C LEU A 28 2.34 15.36 24.34
N LEU A 29 3.53 14.75 24.29
CA LEU A 29 3.82 13.57 23.48
C LEU A 29 2.98 12.38 23.91
N SER A 30 2.86 12.13 25.21
CA SER A 30 2.04 11.04 25.74
C SER A 30 0.55 11.25 25.44
N ASP A 31 0.03 12.48 25.59
CA ASP A 31 -1.35 12.83 25.21
C ASP A 31 -1.60 12.65 23.72
N LEU A 32 -0.69 13.13 22.87
CA LEU A 32 -0.80 13.00 21.41
C LEU A 32 -0.69 11.54 20.95
N LEU A 33 0.16 10.72 21.59
CA LEU A 33 0.23 9.27 21.33
C LEU A 33 -1.05 8.57 21.75
N ASN A 34 -1.64 8.94 22.90
CA ASN A 34 -2.92 8.40 23.33
C ASN A 34 -4.03 8.79 22.34
N ARG A 35 -4.10 10.06 21.93
CA ARG A 35 -5.04 10.54 20.90
C ARG A 35 -4.84 9.85 19.57
N ALA A 36 -3.60 9.59 19.17
CA ALA A 36 -3.31 8.83 17.95
C ALA A 36 -3.79 7.39 18.07
N ALA A 37 -3.67 6.77 19.25
CA ALA A 37 -4.17 5.41 19.49
C ALA A 37 -5.71 5.35 19.56
N THR A 38 -6.36 6.35 20.14
CA THR A 38 -7.83 6.46 20.21
C THR A 38 -8.45 6.96 18.91
N ALA A 39 -7.66 7.54 18.01
CA ALA A 39 -8.16 8.07 16.76
C ALA A 39 -8.90 6.98 15.99
N THR A 40 -10.09 7.31 15.51
CA THR A 40 -10.96 6.40 14.73
C THR A 40 -10.97 6.74 13.26
N THR A 41 -10.45 7.91 12.88
CA THR A 41 -10.34 8.31 11.47
C THR A 41 -8.91 8.67 11.10
N PRO A 42 -8.50 8.40 9.85
CA PRO A 42 -7.18 8.74 9.36
C PRO A 42 -6.93 10.26 9.38
N THR A 43 -7.97 11.05 9.12
CA THR A 43 -7.92 12.51 9.20
C THR A 43 -7.64 12.98 10.63
N GLU A 44 -8.25 12.37 11.63
CA GLU A 44 -8.02 12.72 13.03
C GLU A 44 -6.59 12.38 13.46
N ALA A 45 -6.08 11.20 13.09
CA ALA A 45 -4.68 10.84 13.36
C ALA A 45 -3.69 11.80 12.67
N THR A 46 -3.92 12.17 11.41
CA THR A 46 -3.05 13.10 10.66
C THR A 46 -3.17 14.55 11.17
N ALA A 47 -4.32 14.95 11.71
CA ALA A 47 -4.52 16.26 12.30
C ALA A 47 -3.64 16.48 13.55
N LEU A 48 -3.30 15.40 14.27
CA LEU A 48 -2.42 15.46 15.45
C LEU A 48 -1.01 15.98 15.11
N THR A 49 -0.54 15.75 13.88
CA THR A 49 0.75 16.27 13.41
C THR A 49 0.75 17.81 13.31
N SER A 50 -0.41 18.46 13.26
CA SER A 50 -0.49 19.93 13.29
C SER A 50 -0.16 20.51 14.67
N TYR A 51 -0.36 19.75 15.74
CA TYR A 51 0.02 20.15 17.11
C TYR A 51 1.53 20.04 17.33
N THR A 52 2.23 19.30 16.47
CA THR A 52 3.68 19.13 16.49
C THR A 52 4.39 20.03 15.46
N LYS A 53 3.70 21.04 14.92
CA LYS A 53 4.32 22.10 14.09
C LYS A 53 5.55 22.78 14.72
N PRO A 54 5.57 23.10 16.03
CA PRO A 54 6.76 23.67 16.66
C PRO A 54 7.82 22.62 17.06
N TRP A 55 7.59 21.33 16.77
CA TRP A 55 8.49 20.26 17.19
C TRP A 55 9.55 19.95 16.14
N SER A 56 10.72 19.51 16.60
CA SER A 56 11.77 19.02 15.70
C SER A 56 11.38 17.70 15.05
N GLU A 57 12.05 17.37 13.94
CA GLU A 57 11.80 16.13 13.21
C GLU A 57 11.98 14.89 14.10
N ALA A 58 13.00 14.89 14.96
CA ALA A 58 13.24 13.81 15.93
C ALA A 58 12.13 13.70 17.00
N GLN A 59 11.52 14.83 17.38
CA GLN A 59 10.46 14.88 18.39
C GLN A 59 9.11 14.46 17.83
N ARG A 60 8.80 14.83 16.59
CA ARG A 60 7.57 14.40 15.91
C ARG A 60 7.67 12.95 15.40
N LYS A 61 8.87 12.40 15.18
CA LYS A 61 9.07 11.01 14.71
C LYS A 61 8.25 9.96 15.47
N PRO A 62 8.30 9.84 16.80
CA PRO A 62 7.53 8.84 17.54
C PRO A 62 6.01 9.03 17.38
N LEU A 63 5.53 10.28 17.31
CA LEU A 63 4.12 10.55 17.07
C LEU A 63 3.71 10.23 15.63
N VAL A 64 4.54 10.62 14.66
CA VAL A 64 4.31 10.34 13.22
C VAL A 64 4.32 8.85 12.96
N ASP A 65 5.21 8.08 13.60
CA ASP A 65 5.23 6.62 13.50
C ASP A 65 3.96 6.00 14.10
N ALA A 66 3.51 6.46 15.27
CA ALA A 66 2.25 6.03 15.86
C ALA A 66 1.03 6.40 15.00
N ILE A 67 1.02 7.59 14.39
CA ILE A 67 -0.01 8.04 13.44
C ILE A 67 0.04 7.18 12.18
N HIS A 68 1.19 6.94 11.57
CA HIS A 68 1.34 6.08 10.39
C HIS A 68 0.90 4.64 10.68
N LYS A 69 1.26 4.10 11.84
CA LYS A 69 0.80 2.80 12.31
C LYS A 69 -0.72 2.79 12.46
N ARG A 70 -1.31 3.79 13.10
CA ARG A 70 -2.77 3.89 13.24
C ARG A 70 -3.46 4.10 11.90
N LEU A 71 -2.88 4.89 11.00
CA LEU A 71 -3.35 5.09 9.64
C LEU A 71 -3.37 3.77 8.87
N ASN A 72 -2.32 2.96 9.00
CA ASN A 72 -2.27 1.64 8.41
C ASN A 72 -3.29 0.66 9.03
N GLU A 73 -3.65 0.82 10.31
CA GLU A 73 -4.70 0.00 10.95
C GLU A 73 -6.12 0.46 10.63
N LEU A 74 -6.36 1.78 10.53
CA LEU A 74 -7.66 2.39 10.22
C LEU A 74 -7.95 2.39 8.72
N ASN A 75 -6.90 2.51 7.93
CA ASN A 75 -6.90 2.34 6.50
C ASN A 75 -6.05 1.10 6.22
N PRO A 76 -6.52 -0.09 6.66
CA PRO A 76 -5.85 -1.30 6.27
C PRO A 76 -5.78 -1.25 4.75
N PRO A 77 -4.64 -1.58 4.13
CA PRO A 77 -4.60 -1.94 2.74
C PRO A 77 -5.37 -3.26 2.53
N GLU A 78 -6.55 -3.41 3.15
CA GLU A 78 -7.50 -4.51 3.04
C GLU A 78 -8.76 -4.05 2.30
N HIS A 79 -8.94 -2.74 2.06
CA HIS A 79 -9.67 -2.28 0.87
C HIS A 79 -8.79 -2.22 -0.38
N THR A 80 -7.50 -2.47 -0.23
CA THR A 80 -6.73 -3.15 -1.27
C THR A 80 -6.56 -4.58 -0.82
N VAL A 81 -7.64 -5.36 -0.83
CA VAL A 81 -7.49 -6.73 -1.27
C VAL A 81 -6.55 -6.66 -2.48
N VAL A 82 -5.28 -6.98 -2.26
CA VAL A 82 -4.32 -7.34 -3.30
C VAL A 82 -4.77 -8.73 -3.76
N LYS A 83 -6.04 -8.84 -4.18
CA LYS A 83 -6.28 -9.30 -5.52
C LYS A 83 -5.73 -8.16 -6.34
N GLU A 84 -4.49 -8.30 -6.81
CA GLU A 84 -4.23 -7.90 -8.19
C GLU A 84 -5.55 -8.11 -8.95
N PRO A 85 -6.14 -7.08 -9.60
CA PRO A 85 -7.41 -7.25 -10.29
C PRO A 85 -7.25 -8.54 -11.07
N PRO A 86 -8.01 -9.62 -10.74
CA PRO A 86 -7.61 -10.96 -11.10
C PRO A 86 -7.32 -10.89 -12.58
N SER A 87 -6.05 -11.06 -12.93
CA SER A 87 -5.61 -10.81 -14.30
C SER A 87 -6.59 -11.57 -15.19
N LEU A 88 -6.94 -11.05 -16.36
CA LEU A 88 -7.98 -11.70 -17.18
C LEU A 88 -7.69 -13.21 -17.34
N MET A 89 -6.40 -13.59 -17.35
CA MET A 89 -5.89 -14.96 -17.22
C MET A 89 -6.35 -15.74 -15.97
N ALA A 90 -6.31 -15.15 -14.78
CA ALA A 90 -6.80 -15.72 -13.53
C ALA A 90 -8.32 -15.82 -13.50
N GLN A 91 -9.05 -14.86 -14.09
CA GLN A 91 -10.50 -14.94 -14.24
C GLN A 91 -10.88 -16.11 -15.15
N ILE A 92 -10.20 -16.24 -16.30
CA ILE A 92 -10.38 -17.37 -17.22
C ILE A 92 -10.11 -18.70 -16.53
N GLN A 93 -9.03 -18.83 -15.76
CA GLN A 93 -8.71 -20.08 -15.05
C GLN A 93 -9.71 -20.43 -13.94
N ASN A 94 -10.33 -19.42 -13.31
CA ASN A 94 -11.32 -19.62 -12.26
C ASN A 94 -12.76 -19.66 -12.79
N ALA A 95 -12.97 -19.51 -14.10
CA ALA A 95 -14.30 -19.42 -14.69
C ALA A 95 -15.12 -20.66 -14.32
N LYS A 96 -16.30 -20.46 -13.73
CA LYS A 96 -17.11 -21.56 -13.16
C LYS A 96 -17.91 -22.31 -14.22
N ASP A 97 -18.28 -21.62 -15.29
CA ASP A 97 -19.18 -22.12 -16.33
C ASP A 97 -18.77 -21.61 -17.72
N LEU A 98 -19.20 -22.32 -18.76
CA LEU A 98 -18.96 -21.94 -20.17
C LEU A 98 -19.49 -20.53 -20.48
N THR A 99 -20.58 -20.11 -19.84
CA THR A 99 -21.14 -18.76 -19.97
C THR A 99 -20.20 -17.68 -19.45
N GLU A 100 -19.56 -17.90 -18.30
CA GLU A 100 -18.61 -16.95 -17.71
C GLU A 100 -17.33 -16.89 -18.56
N LEU A 101 -16.94 -18.04 -19.12
CA LEU A 101 -15.81 -18.14 -20.03
C LEU A 101 -16.03 -17.42 -21.37
N ASP A 102 -17.25 -17.44 -21.92
CA ASP A 102 -17.63 -16.73 -23.15
C ASP A 102 -17.58 -15.20 -22.97
N CYS A 103 -18.09 -14.68 -21.85
CA CYS A 103 -17.94 -13.27 -21.49
C CYS A 103 -16.46 -12.85 -21.42
N LEU A 104 -15.61 -13.70 -20.83
CA LEU A 104 -14.17 -13.44 -20.74
C LEU A 104 -13.50 -13.51 -22.12
N GLU A 105 -13.94 -14.37 -23.03
CA GLU A 105 -13.45 -14.42 -24.43
C GLU A 105 -13.71 -13.11 -25.19
N ILE A 106 -14.89 -12.51 -24.99
CA ILE A 106 -15.23 -11.19 -25.54
C ILE A 106 -14.27 -10.15 -24.97
N GLU A 107 -14.06 -10.14 -23.65
CA GLU A 107 -13.12 -9.22 -23.03
C GLU A 107 -11.69 -9.40 -23.54
N VAL A 108 -11.23 -10.64 -23.75
CA VAL A 108 -9.91 -10.94 -24.33
C VAL A 108 -9.78 -10.31 -25.70
N SER A 109 -10.81 -10.42 -26.54
CA SER A 109 -10.83 -9.86 -27.90
C SER A 109 -10.74 -8.32 -27.92
N THR A 110 -11.11 -7.65 -26.83
CA THR A 110 -10.94 -6.20 -26.66
C THR A 110 -9.56 -5.80 -26.11
N ARG A 111 -8.72 -6.76 -25.69
CA ARG A 111 -7.37 -6.50 -25.15
C ARG A 111 -6.32 -6.33 -26.27
N HIS A 112 -5.12 -5.89 -25.90
CA HIS A 112 -4.00 -5.72 -26.82
C HIS A 112 -3.61 -7.02 -27.55
N ALA A 113 -3.26 -6.89 -28.84
CA ALA A 113 -2.89 -8.02 -29.71
C ALA A 113 -1.74 -8.90 -29.16
N ASP A 114 -0.80 -8.32 -28.41
CA ASP A 114 0.29 -9.07 -27.75
C ASP A 114 -0.20 -10.02 -26.63
N ILE A 115 -1.28 -9.65 -25.92
CA ILE A 115 -1.78 -10.43 -24.78
C ILE A 115 -2.95 -11.35 -25.15
N GLN A 116 -3.64 -11.06 -26.26
CA GLN A 116 -4.71 -11.89 -26.82
C GLN A 116 -4.34 -13.38 -26.98
N PRO A 117 -3.23 -13.77 -27.64
CA PRO A 117 -2.91 -15.19 -27.85
C PRO A 117 -2.65 -15.94 -26.53
N LYS A 118 -2.04 -15.27 -25.54
CA LYS A 118 -1.79 -15.84 -24.21
C LYS A 118 -3.10 -16.12 -23.47
N LEU A 119 -4.04 -15.17 -23.52
CA LEU A 119 -5.34 -15.28 -22.87
C LEU A 119 -6.26 -16.28 -23.58
N MET A 120 -6.27 -16.28 -24.92
CA MET A 120 -6.98 -17.30 -25.72
C MET A 120 -6.50 -18.71 -25.45
N GLY A 121 -5.20 -18.90 -25.19
CA GLY A 121 -4.66 -20.18 -24.73
C GLY A 121 -5.28 -20.63 -23.40
N CYS A 122 -5.47 -19.71 -22.46
CA CYS A 122 -6.15 -19.98 -21.19
C CYS A 122 -7.65 -20.27 -21.40
N VAL A 123 -8.33 -19.55 -22.31
CA VAL A 123 -9.76 -19.76 -22.59
C VAL A 123 -9.99 -21.17 -23.13
N LYS A 124 -9.21 -21.58 -24.14
CA LYS A 124 -9.32 -22.92 -24.72
C LYS A 124 -9.06 -24.02 -23.70
N ARG A 125 -8.05 -23.84 -22.84
CA ARG A 125 -7.73 -24.79 -21.77
C ARG A 125 -8.90 -24.91 -20.78
N ARG A 126 -9.41 -23.78 -20.28
CA ARG A 126 -10.53 -23.79 -19.34
C ARG A 126 -11.80 -24.37 -19.97
N ARG A 127 -12.07 -24.07 -21.24
CA ARG A 127 -13.24 -24.60 -21.97
C ARG A 127 -13.21 -26.13 -21.98
N PHE A 128 -12.05 -26.69 -22.30
CA PHE A 128 -11.84 -28.13 -22.29
C PHE A 128 -12.01 -28.73 -20.89
N GLU A 129 -11.45 -28.08 -19.86
CA GLU A 129 -11.63 -28.51 -18.47
C GLU A 129 -13.10 -28.47 -18.03
N LEU A 130 -13.84 -27.41 -18.36
CA LEU A 130 -15.25 -27.25 -18.02
C LEU A 130 -16.14 -28.25 -18.78
N GLU A 131 -15.84 -28.54 -20.04
CA GLU A 131 -16.54 -29.56 -20.82
C GLU A 131 -16.30 -30.97 -20.25
N ASN A 132 -15.08 -31.25 -19.79
CA ASN A 132 -14.73 -32.52 -19.14
C ASN A 132 -15.29 -32.64 -17.71
N GLN A 133 -15.21 -31.57 -16.90
CA GLN A 133 -15.77 -31.52 -15.54
C GLN A 133 -17.30 -31.55 -15.54
N GLY A 134 -17.94 -30.82 -16.46
CA GLY A 134 -19.39 -30.86 -16.64
C GLY A 134 -19.91 -32.23 -17.08
N SER A 135 -19.06 -33.04 -17.72
CA SER A 135 -19.37 -34.42 -18.07
C SER A 135 -19.28 -35.39 -16.88
N GLU A 136 -18.43 -35.10 -15.88
CA GLU A 136 -18.19 -35.96 -14.71
C GLU A 136 -19.22 -35.75 -13.58
N VAL A 137 -19.90 -34.59 -13.52
CA VAL A 137 -20.95 -34.29 -12.51
C VAL A 137 -22.31 -34.93 -12.87
N ARG A 138 -22.37 -35.81 -13.89
CA ARG A 138 -23.60 -36.42 -14.40
C ARG A 138 -23.62 -37.95 -14.44
N GLN A 139 -22.84 -38.62 -13.57
CA GLN A 139 -22.96 -40.07 -13.33
C GLN A 139 -23.39 -40.42 -11.91
#